data_AF-A0A1G5BWE7-F1
#
_entry.id   AF-A0A1G5BWE7-F1
#
_cell.length_a   1.000
_cell.length_b   1.000
_cell.length_c   1.000
_cell.angle_alpha   90.00
_cell.angle_beta   90.00
_cell.angle_gamma   90.00
#
_symmetry.space_group_name_H-M   'P 1'
#
loop_
_entity.id
_entity.type
_entity.pdbx_description
1 polymer ?
#
loop_
_entity_poly.entity_id
_entity_poly.type
_entity_poly.pdbx_seq_one_letter_code
_entity_poly.pdbx_strand_id
1 'polypeptide(L)'
;MSLLPAVTEVSDTYPLPSNATARLGFSRLWTAINEFFQKSELDLASAATLDIGAQLSTKLRITGTTGPITSLGATYRGPIQLRFAGIVTITHNATTLRCPGGASVTTAANDVLMAWPIASVSGTLDGWQLVALDRIAPITQGGTGAATAAAAFTAIKQAATTSATGVAELATDAEAQAGTDAARVVTPDNLGATVIGIGQTSQQLVASRAYNTVYTNSTGRPILVNVQLSSTAGHTAQLTLGSGVVVQGSSISGAGGSAVAWVVPAGETYKATVNAGTGSIVGWTELR
;
A
#
# COMPACT_ATOMS: atom_id res chain seq x y z
N MET A 1 -26.16 -2.95 -40.93
CA MET A 1 -25.10 -3.62 -41.70
C MET A 1 -25.47 -5.10 -41.76
N SER A 2 -26.04 -5.57 -42.87
CA SER A 2 -26.38 -6.99 -43.00
C SER A 2 -25.08 -7.78 -42.98
N LEU A 3 -24.97 -8.76 -42.08
CA LEU A 3 -23.85 -9.68 -42.05
C LEU A 3 -23.72 -10.31 -43.44
N LEU A 4 -22.54 -10.16 -44.05
CA LEU A 4 -22.23 -10.86 -45.28
C LEU A 4 -22.39 -12.37 -45.03
N PRO A 5 -23.01 -13.12 -45.96
CA PRO A 5 -23.17 -14.56 -45.80
C PRO A 5 -21.80 -15.22 -45.66
N ALA A 6 -21.72 -16.22 -44.78
CA ALA A 6 -20.50 -16.98 -44.57
C ALA A 6 -20.09 -17.67 -45.89
N VAL A 7 -18.91 -17.33 -46.39
CA VAL A 7 -18.31 -17.99 -47.55
C VAL A 7 -17.75 -19.33 -47.07
N THR A 8 -18.40 -20.43 -47.45
CA THR A 8 -18.04 -21.79 -46.98
C THR A 8 -16.87 -22.39 -47.74
N GLU A 9 -16.55 -21.85 -48.91
CA GLU A 9 -15.48 -22.33 -49.79
C GLU A 9 -14.98 -21.25 -50.75
N VAL A 10 -13.85 -21.52 -51.38
CA VAL A 10 -13.26 -20.69 -52.43
C VAL A 10 -14.17 -20.78 -53.66
N SER A 11 -14.67 -19.66 -54.18
CA SER A 11 -15.57 -19.70 -55.33
C SER A 11 -14.84 -20.14 -56.61
N ASP A 12 -15.51 -21.00 -57.39
CA ASP A 12 -14.99 -21.55 -58.65
C ASP A 12 -15.10 -20.58 -59.85
N THR A 13 -15.47 -19.31 -59.62
CA THR A 13 -15.74 -18.36 -60.71
C THR A 13 -14.48 -17.69 -61.29
N TYR A 14 -13.27 -18.09 -60.86
CA TYR A 14 -12.02 -17.52 -61.38
C TYR A 14 -11.72 -18.02 -62.80
N PRO A 15 -11.41 -17.12 -63.77
CA PRO A 15 -11.37 -17.47 -65.18
C PRO A 15 -10.02 -18.04 -65.59
N LEU A 16 -9.49 -19.09 -64.94
CA LEU A 16 -8.32 -19.84 -65.43
C LEU A 16 -8.37 -21.30 -64.95
N PRO A 17 -8.74 -22.26 -65.82
CA PRO A 17 -8.63 -23.68 -65.49
C PRO A 17 -7.18 -24.13 -65.69
N SER A 18 -6.39 -24.34 -64.64
CA SER A 18 -5.26 -25.32 -64.68
C SER A 18 -4.36 -25.44 -63.44
N ASN A 19 -4.33 -24.55 -62.46
CA ASN A 19 -3.39 -24.76 -61.34
C ASN A 19 -4.04 -25.48 -60.14
N ALA A 20 -4.25 -26.80 -60.28
CA ALA A 20 -4.74 -27.66 -59.20
C ALA A 20 -3.90 -27.51 -57.91
N THR A 21 -2.60 -27.26 -58.05
CA THR A 21 -1.68 -26.99 -56.94
C THR A 21 -1.97 -25.65 -56.26
N ALA A 22 -2.24 -24.58 -57.01
CA ALA A 22 -2.65 -23.29 -56.45
C ALA A 22 -4.03 -23.36 -55.78
N ARG A 23 -4.97 -24.12 -56.35
CA ARG A 23 -6.29 -24.37 -55.74
C ARG A 23 -6.16 -25.09 -54.40
N LEU A 24 -5.33 -26.14 -54.32
CA LEU A 24 -5.03 -26.84 -53.07
C LEU A 24 -4.32 -25.92 -52.07
N GLY A 25 -3.39 -25.08 -52.53
CA GLY A 25 -2.71 -24.10 -51.69
C GLY A 25 -3.67 -23.06 -51.11
N PHE A 26 -4.54 -22.48 -51.93
CA PHE A 26 -5.51 -21.48 -51.50
C PHE A 26 -6.62 -22.08 -50.63
N SER A 27 -7.08 -23.31 -50.91
CA SER A 27 -8.03 -24.04 -50.05
C SER A 27 -7.44 -24.36 -48.67
N ARG A 28 -6.15 -24.75 -48.61
CA ARG A 28 -5.43 -24.95 -47.34
C ARG A 28 -5.26 -23.65 -46.56
N LEU A 29 -4.91 -22.56 -47.25
CA LEU A 29 -4.81 -21.23 -46.64
C LEU A 29 -6.17 -20.76 -46.11
N TRP A 30 -7.23 -20.91 -46.91
CA TRP A 30 -8.60 -20.58 -46.52
C TRP A 30 -9.04 -21.35 -45.27
N THR A 31 -8.73 -22.65 -45.23
CA THR A 31 -9.01 -23.49 -44.06
C THR A 31 -8.28 -22.93 -42.83
N ALA A 32 -6.98 -22.65 -42.92
CA ALA A 32 -6.20 -22.10 -41.81
C ALA A 32 -6.72 -20.73 -41.32
N ILE A 33 -7.10 -19.85 -42.25
CA ILE A 33 -7.70 -18.53 -41.93
C ILE A 33 -9.04 -18.72 -41.21
N ASN A 34 -9.92 -19.58 -41.72
CA ASN A 34 -11.21 -19.83 -41.08
C ASN A 34 -11.07 -20.49 -39.71
N GLU A 35 -10.09 -21.38 -39.53
CA GLU A 35 -9.79 -21.96 -38.22
C GLU A 35 -9.40 -20.88 -37.20
N PHE A 36 -8.63 -19.87 -37.60
CA PHE A 36 -8.20 -18.82 -36.70
C PHE A 36 -9.28 -17.76 -36.45
N PHE A 37 -10.03 -17.33 -37.47
CA PHE A 37 -10.95 -16.21 -37.33
C PHE A 37 -12.40 -16.62 -37.03
N GLN A 38 -12.89 -17.71 -37.61
CA GLN A 38 -14.31 -18.07 -37.58
C GLN A 38 -14.66 -19.21 -36.61
N LYS A 39 -13.70 -20.09 -36.30
CA LYS A 39 -13.95 -21.24 -35.41
C LYS A 39 -14.28 -20.77 -33.99
N SER A 40 -15.30 -21.40 -33.40
CA SER A 40 -15.75 -21.10 -32.04
C SER A 40 -14.73 -21.57 -31.01
N GLU A 41 -14.73 -20.89 -29.86
CA GLU A 41 -13.98 -21.34 -28.70
C GLU A 41 -14.58 -22.64 -28.15
N LEU A 42 -13.72 -23.58 -27.73
CA LEU A 42 -14.11 -24.86 -27.15
C LEU A 42 -13.70 -24.93 -25.68
N ASP A 43 -14.61 -25.36 -24.83
CA ASP A 43 -14.30 -25.62 -23.42
C ASP A 43 -13.52 -26.92 -23.27
N LEU A 44 -12.43 -26.87 -22.50
CA LEU A 44 -11.61 -28.02 -22.16
C LEU A 44 -11.30 -27.99 -20.66
N ALA A 45 -11.71 -29.04 -19.93
CA ALA A 45 -11.45 -29.12 -18.50
C ALA A 45 -9.94 -29.28 -18.22
N SER A 46 -9.43 -28.54 -17.24
CA SER A 46 -8.06 -28.64 -16.75
C SER A 46 -7.75 -30.05 -16.22
N ALA A 47 -6.52 -30.51 -16.44
CA ALA A 47 -6.01 -31.81 -16.02
C ALA A 47 -4.47 -31.78 -15.99
N ALA A 48 -3.84 -32.72 -15.30
CA ALA A 48 -2.37 -32.82 -15.26
C ALA A 48 -1.76 -33.02 -16.66
N THR A 49 -2.42 -33.80 -17.51
CA THR A 49 -2.11 -33.91 -18.94
C THR A 49 -3.31 -33.42 -19.73
N LEU A 50 -3.14 -32.30 -20.43
CA LEU A 50 -4.19 -31.59 -21.13
C LEU A 50 -3.85 -31.54 -22.62
N ASP A 51 -4.27 -32.52 -23.42
CA ASP A 51 -3.91 -32.54 -24.85
C ASP A 51 -4.70 -31.50 -25.65
N ILE A 52 -4.12 -30.30 -25.75
CA ILE A 52 -4.72 -29.17 -26.47
C ILE A 52 -4.63 -29.35 -27.99
N GLY A 53 -3.63 -30.09 -28.48
CA GLY A 53 -3.47 -30.31 -29.90
C GLY A 53 -4.27 -31.48 -30.44
N ALA A 54 -4.91 -32.30 -29.59
CA ALA A 54 -5.96 -33.22 -30.03
C ALA A 54 -7.32 -32.53 -30.27
N GLN A 55 -7.48 -31.27 -29.82
CA GLN A 55 -8.77 -30.59 -29.86
C GLN A 55 -9.15 -30.12 -31.25
N LEU A 56 -10.45 -29.95 -31.47
CA LEU A 56 -10.97 -29.48 -32.76
C LEU A 56 -10.81 -27.98 -32.96
N SER A 57 -10.56 -27.17 -31.93
CA SER A 57 -10.38 -25.72 -32.04
C SER A 57 -8.97 -25.28 -31.66
N THR A 58 -8.50 -24.17 -32.26
CA THR A 58 -7.27 -23.46 -31.86
C THR A 58 -7.55 -22.36 -30.83
N LYS A 59 -8.82 -22.18 -30.43
CA LYS A 59 -9.26 -21.31 -29.34
C LYS A 59 -9.87 -22.19 -28.26
N LEU A 60 -9.17 -22.34 -27.14
CA LEU A 60 -9.62 -23.19 -26.04
C LEU A 60 -9.85 -22.34 -24.79
N ARG A 61 -11.00 -22.55 -24.15
CA ARG A 61 -11.25 -22.06 -22.80
C ARG A 61 -10.96 -23.17 -21.81
N ILE A 62 -9.94 -22.98 -20.98
CA ILE A 62 -9.58 -23.95 -19.95
C ILE A 62 -10.49 -23.76 -18.74
N THR A 63 -11.29 -24.79 -18.44
CA THR A 63 -12.29 -24.77 -17.36
C THR A 63 -11.84 -25.61 -16.16
N GLY A 64 -12.44 -25.36 -14.99
CA GLY A 64 -12.06 -26.03 -13.74
C GLY A 64 -10.73 -25.54 -13.16
N THR A 65 -10.34 -26.18 -12.05
CA THR A 65 -9.15 -25.82 -11.25
C THR A 65 -8.27 -27.05 -10.97
N THR A 66 -8.43 -28.11 -11.75
CA THR A 66 -7.67 -29.36 -11.57
C THR A 66 -6.26 -29.16 -12.10
N GLY A 67 -5.29 -29.05 -11.19
CA GLY A 67 -3.89 -28.85 -11.51
C GLY A 67 -2.96 -29.54 -10.51
N PRO A 68 -1.64 -29.42 -10.72
CA PRO A 68 -1.01 -28.61 -11.77
C PRO A 68 -1.07 -29.26 -13.16
N ILE A 69 -1.21 -28.44 -14.20
CA ILE A 69 -1.03 -28.87 -15.59
C ILE A 69 0.47 -29.06 -15.82
N THR A 70 0.91 -30.28 -16.05
CA THR A 70 2.32 -30.63 -16.27
C THR A 70 2.62 -30.92 -17.74
N SER A 71 1.60 -31.08 -18.58
CA SER A 71 1.75 -31.34 -20.01
C SER A 71 0.56 -30.80 -20.81
N LEU A 72 0.84 -30.28 -22.00
CA LEU A 72 -0.15 -29.85 -23.00
C LEU A 72 -0.40 -30.91 -24.09
N GLY A 73 0.01 -32.16 -23.83
CA GLY A 73 -0.13 -33.29 -24.75
C GLY A 73 1.02 -33.41 -25.75
N ALA A 74 1.06 -34.56 -26.43
CA ALA A 74 2.05 -34.89 -27.46
C ALA A 74 1.53 -34.71 -28.89
N THR A 75 0.25 -34.33 -29.04
CA THR A 75 -0.31 -33.99 -30.35
C THR A 75 0.09 -32.55 -30.67
N TYR A 76 1.16 -32.34 -31.42
CA TYR A 76 1.65 -31.00 -31.70
C TYR A 76 0.97 -30.37 -32.92
N ARG A 77 0.17 -29.32 -32.71
CA ARG A 77 -0.47 -28.55 -33.78
C ARG A 77 -0.54 -27.08 -33.43
N GLY A 78 0.02 -26.25 -34.31
CA GLY A 78 -0.27 -24.82 -34.46
C GLY A 78 -0.14 -23.95 -33.20
N PRO A 79 -0.15 -22.63 -33.36
CA PRO A 79 -0.43 -21.75 -32.22
C PRO A 79 -1.86 -22.02 -31.72
N ILE A 80 -2.01 -22.30 -30.43
CA ILE A 80 -3.32 -22.49 -29.78
C ILE A 80 -3.48 -21.43 -28.70
N GLN A 81 -4.55 -20.65 -28.80
CA GLN A 81 -4.93 -19.68 -27.79
C GLN A 81 -5.65 -20.38 -26.64
N LEU A 82 -5.19 -20.12 -25.42
CA LEU A 82 -5.72 -20.65 -24.18
C LEU A 82 -6.25 -19.50 -23.34
N ARG A 83 -7.54 -19.51 -23.03
CA ARG A 83 -8.17 -18.56 -22.10
C ARG A 83 -8.59 -19.29 -20.82
N PHE A 84 -8.18 -18.80 -19.67
CA PHE A 84 -8.44 -19.50 -18.40
C PHE A 84 -9.73 -19.02 -17.75
N ALA A 85 -10.59 -19.95 -17.34
CA ALA A 85 -11.83 -19.61 -16.62
C ALA A 85 -11.61 -19.33 -15.12
N GLY A 86 -10.44 -19.69 -14.59
CA GLY A 86 -10.11 -19.58 -13.18
C GLY A 86 -8.62 -19.83 -12.92
N ILE A 87 -8.29 -20.06 -11.65
CA ILE A 87 -6.91 -20.29 -11.21
C ILE A 87 -6.51 -21.73 -11.50
N VAL A 88 -5.40 -21.90 -12.22
CA VAL A 88 -4.70 -23.17 -12.38
C VAL A 88 -3.20 -22.90 -12.42
N THR A 89 -2.40 -23.85 -11.93
CA THR A 89 -0.94 -23.77 -12.09
C THR A 89 -0.51 -24.62 -13.27
N ILE A 90 0.29 -24.04 -14.15
CA ILE A 90 1.03 -24.73 -15.22
C ILE A 90 2.47 -24.89 -14.74
N THR A 91 2.93 -26.14 -14.64
CA THR A 91 4.28 -26.45 -14.17
C THR A 91 5.28 -26.34 -15.31
N HIS A 92 6.31 -25.53 -15.11
CA HIS A 92 7.37 -25.37 -16.10
C HIS A 92 8.24 -26.62 -16.20
N ASN A 93 8.55 -27.02 -17.43
CA ASN A 93 9.59 -27.96 -17.77
C ASN A 93 10.48 -27.39 -18.88
N ALA A 94 11.79 -27.33 -18.66
CA ALA A 94 12.74 -26.68 -19.57
C ALA A 94 12.80 -27.31 -20.98
N THR A 95 12.39 -28.56 -21.14
CA THR A 95 12.44 -29.28 -22.42
C THR A 95 11.07 -29.34 -23.09
N THR A 96 10.03 -29.76 -22.36
CA THR A 96 8.74 -30.15 -22.94
C THR A 96 7.61 -29.13 -22.74
N LEU A 97 7.70 -28.25 -21.73
CA LEU A 97 6.68 -27.24 -21.43
C LEU A 97 7.31 -25.94 -20.92
N ARG A 98 7.75 -25.11 -21.87
CA ARG A 98 8.44 -23.86 -21.61
C ARG A 98 7.44 -22.76 -21.31
N CYS A 99 7.44 -22.30 -20.06
CA CYS A 99 6.58 -21.21 -19.61
C CYS A 99 7.31 -19.86 -19.76
N PRO A 100 6.58 -18.74 -19.90
CA PRO A 100 7.17 -17.40 -19.91
C PRO A 100 8.05 -17.16 -18.69
N GLY A 101 9.27 -16.66 -18.89
CA GLY A 101 10.23 -16.38 -17.81
C GLY A 101 10.91 -17.62 -17.20
N GLY A 102 10.72 -18.82 -17.77
CA GLY A 102 11.40 -20.03 -17.29
C GLY A 102 10.93 -20.52 -15.92
N ALA A 103 9.71 -20.18 -15.51
CA ALA A 103 9.12 -20.57 -14.23
C ALA A 103 7.66 -21.00 -14.42
N SER A 104 7.14 -21.81 -13.48
CA SER A 104 5.73 -22.21 -13.45
C SER A 104 4.81 -20.99 -13.41
N VAL A 105 3.66 -21.08 -14.07
CA VAL A 105 2.69 -19.98 -14.20
C VAL A 105 1.43 -20.33 -13.43
N THR A 106 0.99 -19.44 -12.55
CA THR A 106 -0.36 -19.50 -11.97
C THR A 106 -1.26 -18.53 -12.72
N THR A 107 -2.33 -19.04 -13.31
CA THR A 107 -3.30 -18.26 -14.09
C THR A 107 -4.35 -17.63 -13.18
N ALA A 108 -5.05 -16.63 -13.71
CA ALA A 108 -6.29 -16.08 -13.17
C ALA A 108 -7.42 -16.19 -14.21
N ALA A 109 -8.66 -15.89 -13.79
CA ALA A 109 -9.78 -15.83 -14.72
C ALA A 109 -9.54 -14.75 -15.79
N ASN A 110 -9.79 -15.12 -17.04
CA ASN A 110 -9.58 -14.34 -18.26
C ASN A 110 -8.13 -14.12 -18.70
N ASP A 111 -7.13 -14.72 -18.06
CA ASP A 111 -5.76 -14.73 -18.61
C ASP A 111 -5.75 -15.40 -19.99
N VAL A 112 -4.99 -14.82 -20.93
CA VAL A 112 -4.78 -15.39 -22.27
C VAL A 112 -3.31 -15.74 -22.51
N LEU A 113 -3.07 -17.03 -22.75
CA LEU A 113 -1.79 -17.57 -23.20
C LEU A 113 -1.91 -18.08 -24.64
N MET A 114 -0.78 -18.15 -25.33
CA MET A 114 -0.64 -18.81 -26.62
C MET A 114 0.39 -19.91 -26.52
N ALA A 115 0.02 -21.13 -26.92
CA ALA A 115 0.89 -22.29 -26.94
C ALA A 115 1.39 -22.54 -28.37
N TRP A 116 2.71 -22.63 -28.53
CA TRP A 116 3.38 -22.93 -29.79
C TRP A 116 4.14 -24.25 -29.68
N PRO A 117 4.01 -25.17 -30.64
CA PRO A 117 4.87 -26.33 -30.70
C PRO A 117 6.33 -25.91 -30.85
N ILE A 118 7.22 -26.60 -30.14
CA ILE A 118 8.66 -26.47 -30.28
C ILE A 118 9.27 -27.79 -30.70
N ALA A 119 10.50 -27.69 -31.21
CA ALA A 119 11.35 -28.79 -31.57
C ALA A 119 12.74 -28.53 -30.98
N SER A 120 13.27 -29.42 -30.14
CA SER A 120 14.68 -29.34 -29.71
C SER A 120 15.65 -29.65 -30.84
N VAL A 121 15.20 -30.38 -31.87
CA VAL A 121 15.93 -30.69 -33.09
C VAL A 121 15.05 -30.41 -34.31
N SER A 122 15.65 -29.87 -35.37
CA SER A 122 14.92 -29.54 -36.60
C SER A 122 14.07 -30.71 -37.09
N GLY A 123 12.76 -30.48 -37.29
CA GLY A 123 11.83 -31.45 -37.88
C GLY A 123 11.13 -32.39 -36.91
N THR A 124 11.47 -32.42 -35.61
CA THR A 124 10.76 -33.25 -34.61
C THR A 124 10.19 -32.39 -33.50
N LEU A 125 8.86 -32.22 -33.49
CA LEU A 125 8.17 -31.51 -32.42
C LEU A 125 8.19 -32.35 -31.13
N ASP A 126 8.56 -31.73 -30.01
CA ASP A 126 8.81 -32.41 -28.74
C ASP A 126 8.39 -31.62 -27.50
N GLY A 127 7.74 -30.47 -27.69
CA GLY A 127 7.25 -29.69 -26.58
C GLY A 127 6.34 -28.54 -26.97
N TRP A 128 5.99 -27.78 -25.95
CA TRP A 128 5.21 -26.55 -26.07
C TRP A 128 5.97 -25.37 -25.46
N GLN A 129 5.95 -24.24 -26.16
CA GLN A 129 6.35 -22.94 -25.67
C GLN A 129 5.10 -22.10 -25.45
N LEU A 130 4.93 -21.61 -24.23
CA LEU A 130 3.88 -20.68 -23.87
C LEU A 130 4.38 -19.23 -23.97
N VAL A 131 3.53 -18.37 -24.53
CA VAL A 131 3.72 -16.93 -24.60
C VAL A 131 2.48 -16.26 -24.01
N ALA A 132 2.67 -15.26 -23.16
CA ALA A 132 1.56 -14.47 -22.60
C ALA A 132 1.15 -13.36 -23.60
N LEU A 133 -0.15 -13.27 -23.95
CA LEU A 133 -0.67 -12.30 -24.93
C LEU A 133 -1.40 -11.12 -24.28
N ASP A 134 -2.28 -11.40 -23.34
CA ASP A 134 -2.66 -10.45 -22.32
C ASP A 134 -2.28 -11.07 -20.98
N ARG A 135 -1.55 -10.30 -20.19
CA ARG A 135 -1.66 -10.42 -18.75
C ARG A 135 -1.76 -8.99 -18.31
N ILE A 136 -2.79 -8.65 -17.53
CA ILE A 136 -2.57 -7.63 -16.51
C ILE A 136 -1.33 -8.15 -15.78
N ALA A 137 -0.16 -7.54 -16.00
CA ALA A 137 1.00 -7.88 -15.19
C ALA A 137 0.52 -7.59 -13.76
N PRO A 138 0.32 -8.61 -12.92
CA PRO A 138 -0.05 -8.34 -11.55
C PRO A 138 1.08 -7.48 -10.97
N ILE A 139 0.82 -6.69 -9.92
CA ILE A 139 1.88 -5.98 -9.18
C ILE A 139 3.07 -6.93 -8.87
N THR A 140 2.78 -8.22 -8.79
CA THR A 140 3.69 -9.36 -8.66
C THR A 140 4.74 -9.57 -9.77
N GLN A 141 4.59 -8.99 -10.96
CA GLN A 141 5.50 -9.20 -12.10
C GLN A 141 6.05 -7.88 -12.68
N GLY A 142 6.02 -6.79 -11.87
CA GLY A 142 6.45 -5.45 -12.31
C GLY A 142 6.87 -4.50 -11.18
N GLY A 143 7.32 -5.02 -10.04
CA GLY A 143 8.12 -4.21 -9.11
C GLY A 143 8.39 -4.82 -7.73
N THR A 144 7.37 -5.42 -7.07
CA THR A 144 7.50 -5.70 -5.63
C THR A 144 6.82 -6.96 -5.09
N GLY A 145 5.96 -7.66 -5.85
CA GLY A 145 5.26 -8.83 -5.28
C GLY A 145 4.05 -8.50 -4.39
N ALA A 146 3.74 -7.22 -4.18
CA ALA A 146 2.81 -6.77 -3.16
C ALA A 146 1.32 -6.89 -3.54
N ALA A 147 0.48 -7.29 -2.57
CA ALA A 147 -0.98 -7.42 -2.74
C ALA A 147 -1.76 -6.09 -2.55
N THR A 148 -1.10 -5.03 -2.07
CA THR A 148 -1.71 -3.71 -1.85
C THR A 148 -0.83 -2.59 -2.38
N ALA A 149 -1.44 -1.46 -2.76
CA ALA A 149 -0.73 -0.27 -3.20
C ALA A 149 0.24 0.26 -2.13
N ALA A 150 -0.16 0.20 -0.84
CA ALA A 150 0.68 0.63 0.28
C ALA A 150 1.95 -0.24 0.43
N ALA A 151 1.80 -1.57 0.32
CA ALA A 151 2.93 -2.49 0.37
C ALA A 151 3.84 -2.33 -0.87
N ALA A 152 3.25 -2.11 -2.04
CA ALA A 152 4.01 -1.83 -3.25
C ALA A 152 4.83 -0.54 -3.13
N PHE A 153 4.20 0.54 -2.66
CA PHE A 153 4.85 1.83 -2.44
C PHE A 153 5.97 1.73 -1.41
N THR A 154 5.76 0.98 -0.32
CA THR A 154 6.78 0.78 0.73
C THR A 154 8.03 0.10 0.19
N ALA A 155 7.87 -0.88 -0.71
CA ALA A 155 8.98 -1.62 -1.26
C ALA A 155 9.77 -0.85 -2.34
N ILE A 156 9.16 0.15 -3.01
CA ILE A 156 9.84 0.97 -4.03
C ILE A 156 10.31 2.33 -3.53
N LYS A 157 9.72 2.87 -2.45
CA LYS A 157 10.06 4.23 -1.99
C LYS A 157 11.50 4.28 -1.49
N GLN A 158 12.20 5.35 -1.83
CA GLN A 158 13.40 5.74 -1.11
C GLN A 158 12.97 6.49 0.16
N ALA A 159 13.37 5.98 1.33
CA ALA A 159 13.18 6.71 2.59
C ALA A 159 14.04 7.98 2.57
N ALA A 160 13.50 9.09 3.07
CA ALA A 160 14.29 10.30 3.28
C ALA A 160 15.39 10.04 4.31
N THR A 161 16.59 10.54 4.06
CA THR A 161 17.71 10.50 5.00
C THR A 161 18.44 11.84 4.99
N THR A 162 19.40 12.03 5.90
CA THR A 162 20.24 13.24 5.90
C THR A 162 21.15 13.36 4.67
N SER A 163 21.28 12.30 3.86
CA SER A 163 22.18 12.25 2.70
C SER A 163 21.47 11.96 1.38
N ALA A 164 20.17 11.68 1.40
CA ALA A 164 19.39 11.38 0.22
C ALA A 164 17.97 11.94 0.36
N THR A 165 17.48 12.55 -0.71
CA THR A 165 16.07 12.92 -0.83
C THR A 165 15.21 11.64 -0.81
N GLY A 166 13.97 11.76 -0.31
CA GLY A 166 13.09 10.62 -0.22
C GLY A 166 11.75 10.96 0.42
N VAL A 167 10.98 9.93 0.75
CA VAL A 167 9.67 10.04 1.38
C VAL A 167 9.83 9.91 2.89
N ALA A 168 9.18 10.81 3.64
CA ALA A 168 9.11 10.80 5.09
C ALA A 168 7.65 10.75 5.56
N GLU A 169 7.43 10.18 6.74
CA GLU A 169 6.13 10.17 7.40
C GLU A 169 5.96 11.43 8.26
N LEU A 170 4.72 11.84 8.51
CA LEU A 170 4.43 12.92 9.46
C LEU A 170 4.45 12.37 10.89
N ALA A 171 5.06 13.11 11.81
CA ALA A 171 5.08 12.75 13.21
C ALA A 171 3.72 12.98 13.88
N THR A 172 3.37 12.12 14.82
CA THR A 172 2.28 12.33 15.79
C THR A 172 2.71 13.33 16.89
N ASP A 173 1.77 13.86 17.66
CA ASP A 173 2.06 14.73 18.80
C ASP A 173 2.97 14.05 19.83
N ALA A 174 2.73 12.77 20.13
CA ALA A 174 3.53 12.01 21.08
C ALA A 174 4.98 11.82 20.61
N GLU A 175 5.18 11.57 19.31
CA GLU A 175 6.52 11.45 18.72
C GLU A 175 7.25 12.80 18.71
N ALA A 176 6.53 13.88 18.38
CA ALA A 176 7.06 15.23 18.42
C ALA A 176 7.46 15.65 19.84
N GLN A 177 6.66 15.31 20.85
CA GLN A 177 6.93 15.58 22.28
C GLN A 177 8.07 14.72 22.84
N ALA A 178 8.23 13.48 22.37
CA ALA A 178 9.36 12.63 22.75
C ALA A 178 10.69 13.20 22.25
N GLY A 179 10.70 13.87 21.09
CA GLY A 179 11.87 14.61 20.59
C GLY A 179 13.06 13.73 20.18
N THR A 180 12.85 12.42 20.00
CA THR A 180 13.90 11.45 19.65
C THR A 180 13.81 10.93 18.21
N ASP A 181 12.69 11.18 17.51
CA ASP A 181 12.48 10.71 16.14
C ASP A 181 13.29 11.57 15.15
N ALA A 182 14.13 10.91 14.35
CA ALA A 182 14.95 11.55 13.32
C ALA A 182 14.46 11.23 11.87
N ALA A 183 13.39 10.45 11.72
CA ALA A 183 12.88 9.98 10.44
C ALA A 183 11.58 10.69 10.03
N ARG A 184 10.77 11.14 10.99
CA ARG A 184 9.47 11.78 10.72
C ARG A 184 9.52 13.30 10.73
N VAL A 185 8.57 13.90 10.03
CA VAL A 185 8.48 15.36 9.83
C VAL A 185 7.52 15.98 10.84
N VAL A 186 8.01 17.03 11.53
CA VAL A 186 7.21 17.91 12.38
C VAL A 186 6.27 18.77 11.53
N THR A 187 5.04 18.96 11.98
CA THR A 187 4.00 19.79 11.36
C THR A 187 3.70 21.00 12.23
N PRO A 188 3.07 22.07 11.70
CA PRO A 188 2.63 23.19 12.54
C PRO A 188 1.69 22.79 13.68
N ASP A 189 0.88 21.74 13.49
CA ASP A 189 -0.06 21.25 14.50
C ASP A 189 0.68 20.60 15.69
N ASN A 190 1.55 19.63 15.40
CA ASN A 190 2.36 18.99 16.45
C ASN A 190 3.45 19.92 17.02
N LEU A 191 3.86 20.97 16.30
CA LEU A 191 4.63 22.08 16.87
C LEU A 191 3.83 22.83 17.94
N GLY A 192 2.53 23.06 17.72
CA GLY A 192 1.63 23.62 18.73
C GLY A 192 1.44 22.72 19.95
N ALA A 193 1.56 21.40 19.79
CA ALA A 193 1.51 20.45 20.89
C ALA A 193 2.82 20.39 21.73
N THR A 194 3.94 20.88 21.19
CA THR A 194 5.27 20.80 21.83
C THR A 194 5.76 22.14 22.36
N VAL A 195 5.42 23.25 21.69
CA VAL A 195 5.94 24.58 22.00
C VAL A 195 4.89 25.43 22.71
N ILE A 196 5.31 26.05 23.81
CA ILE A 196 4.47 26.97 24.56
C ILE A 196 4.12 28.23 23.75
N GLY A 197 2.86 28.66 23.86
CA GLY A 197 2.34 29.87 23.23
C GLY A 197 1.75 29.70 21.83
N ILE A 198 2.06 28.61 21.11
CA ILE A 198 1.45 28.35 19.79
C ILE A 198 0.05 27.76 19.99
N GLY A 199 -0.96 28.47 19.49
CA GLY A 199 -2.37 28.04 19.58
C GLY A 199 -2.94 28.01 21.00
N GLN A 200 -2.25 28.61 21.98
CA GLN A 200 -2.69 28.70 23.37
C GLN A 200 -3.36 30.04 23.67
N THR A 201 -4.21 30.06 24.68
CA THR A 201 -4.90 31.27 25.14
C THR A 201 -4.71 31.46 26.64
N SER A 202 -4.61 32.72 27.08
CA SER A 202 -4.53 33.04 28.50
C SER A 202 -5.90 32.89 29.15
N GLN A 203 -6.02 31.96 30.10
CA GLN A 203 -7.23 31.72 30.87
C GLN A 203 -7.09 32.26 32.29
N GLN A 204 -8.05 33.07 32.73
CA GLN A 204 -8.15 33.52 34.12
C GLN A 204 -8.89 32.46 34.95
N LEU A 205 -8.24 31.97 36.01
CA LEU A 205 -8.67 30.78 36.75
C LEU A 205 -8.76 31.00 38.26
N VAL A 206 -8.78 32.25 38.73
CA VAL A 206 -8.93 32.57 40.17
C VAL A 206 -10.15 31.87 40.79
N ALA A 207 -11.28 31.81 40.08
CA ALA A 207 -12.51 31.18 40.58
C ALA A 207 -12.49 29.64 40.57
N SER A 208 -11.59 29.01 39.81
CA SER A 208 -11.50 27.56 39.64
C SER A 208 -10.25 26.95 40.28
N ARG A 209 -9.49 27.77 41.02
CA ARG A 209 -8.25 27.39 41.68
C ARG A 209 -8.33 27.71 43.17
N ALA A 210 -7.66 26.88 43.96
CA ALA A 210 -7.56 27.01 45.40
C ALA A 210 -6.10 26.97 45.82
N TYR A 211 -5.79 27.73 46.88
CA TYR A 211 -4.46 27.78 47.47
C TYR A 211 -4.02 26.40 47.96
N ASN A 212 -2.72 26.08 47.87
CA ASN A 212 -2.13 24.81 48.33
C ASN A 212 -2.88 23.56 47.83
N THR A 213 -3.42 23.64 46.61
CA THR A 213 -4.07 22.52 45.94
C THR A 213 -3.18 22.04 44.79
N VAL A 214 -3.05 20.72 44.65
CA VAL A 214 -2.30 20.10 43.55
C VAL A 214 -3.18 20.02 42.32
N TYR A 215 -2.68 20.54 41.20
CA TYR A 215 -3.32 20.47 39.88
C TYR A 215 -2.46 19.65 38.93
N THR A 216 -3.09 18.99 37.96
CA THR A 216 -2.40 18.26 36.88
C THR A 216 -2.52 19.05 35.59
N ASN A 217 -1.42 19.21 34.86
CA ASN A 217 -1.50 19.72 33.50
C ASN A 217 -2.03 18.63 32.54
N SER A 218 -3.34 18.58 32.36
CA SER A 218 -4.02 17.59 31.53
C SER A 218 -4.26 18.02 30.07
N THR A 219 -3.63 19.09 29.60
CA THR A 219 -3.87 19.63 28.23
C THR A 219 -3.18 18.83 27.13
N GLY A 220 -2.30 17.90 27.49
CA GLY A 220 -1.45 17.21 26.55
C GLY A 220 -0.34 18.08 25.95
N ARG A 221 -0.11 19.31 26.45
CA ARG A 221 0.99 20.20 26.04
C ARG A 221 1.51 21.06 27.21
N PRO A 222 2.72 21.64 27.16
CA PRO A 222 3.21 22.51 28.22
C PRO A 222 2.29 23.73 28.43
N ILE A 223 2.11 24.17 29.68
CA ILE A 223 1.36 25.39 30.03
C ILE A 223 2.23 26.36 30.81
N LEU A 224 2.00 27.67 30.69
CA LEU A 224 2.62 28.66 31.58
C LEU A 224 1.64 28.95 32.71
N VAL A 225 2.02 28.61 33.93
CA VAL A 225 1.24 28.95 35.12
C VAL A 225 1.82 30.23 35.69
N ASN A 226 0.99 31.27 35.84
CA ASN A 226 1.35 32.52 36.46
C ASN A 226 0.39 32.79 37.63
N VAL A 227 0.93 32.82 38.85
CA VAL A 227 0.16 32.95 40.08
C VAL A 227 0.67 34.13 40.88
N GLN A 228 -0.27 34.98 41.30
CA GLN A 228 -0.05 35.99 42.31
C GLN A 228 -0.73 35.54 43.60
N LEU A 229 0.04 35.40 44.66
CA LEU A 229 -0.42 35.06 46.00
C LEU A 229 -0.22 36.25 46.93
N SER A 230 -0.98 36.29 48.01
CA SER A 230 -0.70 37.18 49.14
C SER A 230 -0.66 36.40 50.45
N SER A 231 0.01 36.98 51.45
CA SER A 231 0.01 36.47 52.82
C SER A 231 -0.14 37.60 53.84
N THR A 232 -0.65 37.23 55.02
CA THR A 232 -0.80 38.12 56.19
C THR A 232 0.52 38.40 56.92
N ALA A 233 1.63 37.83 56.47
CA ALA A 233 2.97 38.04 57.02
C ALA A 233 4.03 38.09 55.92
N GLY A 234 5.28 38.42 56.28
CA GLY A 234 6.43 38.21 55.40
C GLY A 234 6.52 36.75 54.99
N HIS A 235 6.68 36.50 53.69
CA HIS A 235 6.53 35.18 53.10
C HIS A 235 7.33 35.03 51.80
N THR A 236 7.43 33.80 51.35
CA THR A 236 7.90 33.40 50.01
C THR A 236 6.75 32.68 49.31
N ALA A 237 6.23 33.24 48.21
CA ALA A 237 5.38 32.49 47.30
C ALA A 237 6.23 31.50 46.51
N GLN A 238 5.73 30.27 46.36
CA GLN A 238 6.45 29.17 45.75
C GLN A 238 5.55 28.45 44.76
N LEU A 239 6.12 28.12 43.59
CA LEU A 239 5.55 27.16 42.67
C LEU A 239 6.35 25.86 42.76
N THR A 240 5.65 24.77 43.04
CA THR A 240 6.24 23.45 43.26
C THR A 240 5.67 22.46 42.27
N LEU A 241 6.52 21.67 41.61
CA LEU A 241 6.11 20.58 40.73
C LEU A 241 5.82 19.29 41.50
N GLY A 242 5.26 18.28 40.83
CA GLY A 242 4.86 17.00 41.40
C GLY A 242 6.00 16.21 42.02
N SER A 243 7.21 16.38 41.49
CA SER A 243 8.46 15.89 42.06
C SER A 243 8.82 16.46 43.43
N GLY A 244 8.10 17.49 43.92
CA GLY A 244 8.40 18.22 45.15
C GLY A 244 9.43 19.34 44.97
N VAL A 245 9.97 19.52 43.77
CA VAL A 245 10.93 20.58 43.46
C VAL A 245 10.23 21.93 43.45
N VAL A 246 10.73 22.88 44.25
CA VAL A 246 10.36 24.30 44.17
C VAL A 246 11.10 24.91 42.99
N VAL A 247 10.38 25.12 41.89
CA VAL A 247 10.96 25.61 40.64
C VAL A 247 11.01 27.13 40.57
N GLN A 248 10.19 27.81 41.37
CA GLN A 248 10.22 29.26 41.48
C GLN A 248 9.84 29.73 42.88
N GLY A 249 10.50 30.81 43.33
CA GLY A 249 10.22 31.45 44.62
C GLY A 249 10.31 32.98 44.52
N SER A 250 9.41 33.68 45.22
CA SER A 250 9.42 35.14 45.31
C SER A 250 9.12 35.57 46.74
N SER A 251 10.02 36.34 47.36
CA SER A 251 9.97 36.67 48.80
C SER A 251 9.71 38.15 49.04
N ILE A 252 8.89 38.45 50.05
CA ILE A 252 8.69 39.80 50.59
C ILE A 252 8.77 39.79 52.12
N SER A 253 9.24 40.88 52.71
CA SER A 253 9.53 40.96 54.17
C SER A 253 8.31 41.28 55.06
N GLY A 254 7.12 41.48 54.48
CA GLY A 254 5.91 41.84 55.20
C GLY A 254 4.64 41.30 54.55
N ALA A 255 3.47 41.63 55.09
CA ALA A 255 2.20 41.29 54.47
C ALA A 255 2.06 41.97 53.10
N GLY A 256 1.57 41.26 52.09
CA GLY A 256 1.50 41.79 50.73
C GLY A 256 1.35 40.70 49.68
N GLY A 257 1.48 41.07 48.41
CA GLY A 257 1.41 40.15 47.27
C GLY A 257 2.77 39.86 46.65
N SER A 258 2.98 38.62 46.23
CA SER A 258 4.14 38.18 45.45
C SER A 258 3.69 37.27 44.31
N ALA A 259 4.43 37.27 43.20
CA ALA A 259 4.07 36.52 42.00
C ALA A 259 5.16 35.49 41.64
N VAL A 260 4.72 34.35 41.14
CA VAL A 260 5.56 33.26 40.64
C VAL A 260 5.00 32.76 39.32
N ALA A 261 5.88 32.44 38.39
CA ALA A 261 5.51 31.85 37.12
C ALA A 261 6.47 30.73 36.74
N TRP A 262 5.95 29.68 36.12
CA TRP A 262 6.75 28.56 35.63
C TRP A 262 6.02 27.77 34.54
N VAL A 263 6.80 27.15 33.64
CA VAL A 263 6.28 26.23 32.62
C VAL A 263 6.06 24.85 33.23
N VAL A 264 4.81 24.37 33.21
CA VAL A 264 4.46 23.03 33.68
C VAL A 264 4.35 22.09 32.47
N PRO A 265 5.20 21.05 32.36
CA PRO A 265 5.12 20.06 31.29
C PRO A 265 3.76 19.34 31.23
N ALA A 266 3.44 18.73 30.09
CA ALA A 266 2.23 17.92 29.95
C ALA A 266 2.25 16.74 30.94
N GLY A 267 1.14 16.47 31.60
CA GLY A 267 0.99 15.40 32.59
C GLY A 267 1.60 15.70 33.97
N GLU A 268 2.45 16.73 34.10
CA GLU A 268 3.08 17.07 35.37
C GLU A 268 2.09 17.71 36.32
N THR A 269 2.26 17.45 37.63
CA THR A 269 1.46 18.11 38.66
C THR A 269 2.17 19.32 39.22
N TYR A 270 1.42 20.27 39.76
CA TYR A 270 1.97 21.49 40.34
C TYR A 270 1.05 22.06 41.42
N LYS A 271 1.61 22.86 42.32
CA LYS A 271 0.88 23.65 43.30
C LYS A 271 1.56 24.98 43.57
N ALA A 272 0.77 25.96 44.00
CA ALA A 272 1.25 27.27 44.45
C ALA A 272 0.98 27.44 45.95
N THR A 273 2.00 27.85 46.70
CA THR A 273 1.96 27.99 48.16
C THR A 273 2.67 29.25 48.63
N VAL A 274 2.46 29.60 49.91
CA VAL A 274 3.31 30.54 50.65
C VAL A 274 3.85 29.81 51.87
N ASN A 275 5.09 30.08 52.26
CA ASN A 275 5.74 29.37 53.36
C ASN A 275 5.43 29.91 54.77
N ALA A 276 4.78 31.07 54.89
CA ALA A 276 4.47 31.72 56.16
C ALA A 276 3.21 32.58 56.06
N GLY A 277 2.52 32.76 57.19
CA GLY A 277 1.24 33.48 57.30
C GLY A 277 0.07 32.72 56.66
N THR A 278 -1.07 33.39 56.51
CA THR A 278 -2.27 32.82 55.86
C THR A 278 -2.29 33.23 54.39
N GLY A 279 -2.14 32.26 53.48
CA GLY A 279 -2.09 32.49 52.04
C GLY A 279 -3.46 32.67 51.38
N SER A 280 -3.54 33.54 50.37
CA SER A 280 -4.71 33.70 49.50
C SER A 280 -4.30 33.92 48.04
N ILE A 281 -5.16 33.53 47.09
CA ILE A 281 -4.96 33.78 45.66
C ILE A 281 -5.40 35.22 45.35
N VAL A 282 -4.53 35.98 44.70
CA VAL A 282 -4.81 37.33 44.18
C VAL A 282 -5.03 37.29 42.66
N GLY A 283 -4.27 36.45 41.96
CA GLY A 283 -4.37 36.26 40.52
C GLY A 283 -3.90 34.87 40.11
N TRP A 284 -4.53 34.27 39.11
CA TRP A 284 -4.13 32.97 38.58
C TRP A 284 -4.47 32.86 37.11
N THR A 285 -3.47 32.99 36.25
CA THR A 285 -3.64 32.83 34.82
C THR A 285 -2.83 31.65 34.30
N GLU A 286 -3.41 30.86 33.41
CA GLU A 286 -2.71 29.80 32.69
C GLU A 286 -2.74 30.11 31.19
N LEU A 287 -1.58 30.18 30.54
CA LEU A 287 -1.49 30.11 29.09
C LEU A 287 -1.58 28.65 28.68
N ARG A 288 -2.70 28.25 28.05
CA ARG A 288 -2.99 26.84 27.77
C ARG A 288 -3.77 26.61 26.49
#